data_AF-A0AB74DP86-F1
#
_entry.id   AF-A0AB74DP86-F1
#
_cell.length_a   1.000
_cell.length_b   1.000
_cell.length_c   1.000
_cell.angle_alpha   90.00
_cell.angle_beta   90.00
_cell.angle_gamma   90.00
#
_symmetry.space_group_name_H-M   'P 1'
#
loop_
_entity.id
_entity.type
_entity.pdbx_description
1 polymer ?
#
loop_
_entity_poly.entity_id
_entity_poly.type
_entity_poly.pdbx_seq_one_letter_code
_entity_poly.pdbx_strand_id
1 'polypeptide(L)'
;MTTQNVHEELQFDYFSQNYYQFQEDFYQFSNLPQPLMVMEDDILLHMASRQATYFKLSKTKSLDKKDHYFHFTISRPDQANRLCIYHYQGQTEDINQ
;
A
#
# COMPACT_ATOMS: atom_id res chain seq x y z
N MET A 1 -1.67 32.71 9.72
CA MET A 1 -1.27 31.92 8.54
C MET A 1 -1.98 30.59 8.65
N THR A 2 -3.11 30.45 7.96
CA THR A 2 -3.91 29.23 7.93
C THR A 2 -3.17 28.20 7.08
N THR A 3 -2.60 27.17 7.72
CA THR A 3 -2.13 25.96 7.04
C THR A 3 -3.33 25.33 6.33
N GLN A 4 -3.48 25.60 5.04
CA GLN A 4 -4.34 24.80 4.18
C GLN A 4 -3.77 23.38 4.23
N ASN A 5 -4.42 22.49 4.98
CA ASN A 5 -4.19 21.05 4.90
C ASN A 5 -4.61 20.60 3.50
N VAL A 6 -3.65 20.54 2.59
CA VAL A 6 -3.83 20.04 1.22
C VAL A 6 -3.83 18.51 1.31
N HIS A 7 -5.00 17.90 1.53
CA HIS A 7 -5.13 16.44 1.49
C HIS A 7 -5.02 15.95 0.04
N GLU A 8 -4.05 15.09 -0.25
CA GLU A 8 -3.98 14.29 -1.47
C GLU A 8 -5.11 13.23 -1.44
N GLU A 9 -5.67 12.92 -2.60
CA GLU A 9 -6.62 11.81 -2.75
C GLU A 9 -5.82 10.55 -3.06
N LEU A 10 -5.81 9.60 -2.13
CA LEU A 10 -5.01 8.38 -2.23
C LEU A 10 -5.91 7.22 -2.64
N GLN A 11 -5.50 6.45 -3.66
CA GLN A 11 -6.24 5.27 -4.10
C GLN A 11 -5.29 4.16 -4.54
N PHE A 12 -5.74 2.91 -4.43
CA PHE A 12 -5.13 1.81 -5.18
C PHE A 12 -5.68 1.77 -6.61
N ASP A 13 -4.98 1.08 -7.48
CA ASP A 13 -5.47 0.77 -8.83
C ASP A 13 -6.47 -0.40 -8.82
N TYR A 14 -7.63 -0.18 -8.20
CA TYR A 14 -8.62 -1.22 -7.82
C TYR A 14 -9.07 -2.16 -8.93
N PHE A 15 -9.04 -1.72 -10.18
CA PHE A 15 -9.51 -2.51 -11.34
C PHE A 15 -8.37 -3.16 -12.12
N SER A 16 -7.13 -3.06 -11.63
CA SER A 16 -5.96 -3.63 -12.28
C SER A 16 -5.67 -5.05 -11.84
N GLN A 17 -5.03 -5.82 -12.73
CA GLN A 17 -4.46 -7.13 -12.38
C GLN A 17 -3.47 -7.03 -11.21
N ASN A 18 -2.74 -5.91 -11.11
CA ASN A 18 -1.76 -5.69 -10.06
C ASN A 18 -2.42 -5.58 -8.69
N TYR A 19 -3.58 -4.92 -8.60
CA TYR A 19 -4.33 -4.86 -7.35
C TYR A 19 -4.90 -6.23 -6.96
N TYR A 20 -5.38 -7.03 -7.92
CA TYR A 20 -5.76 -8.42 -7.62
C TYR A 20 -4.57 -9.24 -7.08
N GLN A 21 -3.38 -9.10 -7.67
CA GLN A 21 -2.17 -9.75 -7.15
C GLN A 21 -1.81 -9.26 -5.74
N PHE A 22 -1.99 -7.96 -5.46
CA PHE A 22 -1.80 -7.43 -4.10
C PHE A 22 -2.72 -8.11 -3.08
N GLN A 23 -3.99 -8.30 -3.44
CA GLN A 23 -4.94 -9.01 -2.57
C GLN A 23 -4.49 -10.45 -2.34
N GLU A 24 -4.12 -11.18 -3.40
CA GLU A 24 -3.63 -12.56 -3.28
C GLU A 24 -2.40 -12.66 -2.38
N ASP A 25 -1.37 -11.84 -2.63
CA ASP A 25 -0.15 -11.84 -1.83
C ASP A 25 -0.44 -11.45 -0.38
N PHE A 26 -1.31 -10.46 -0.15
CA PHE A 26 -1.68 -10.06 1.21
C PHE A 26 -2.35 -11.21 1.95
N TYR A 27 -3.32 -11.89 1.35
CA TYR A 27 -3.99 -13.03 2.00
C TYR A 27 -3.12 -14.29 2.09
N GLN A 28 -2.12 -14.44 1.22
CA GLN A 28 -1.15 -15.52 1.30
C GLN A 28 -0.27 -15.40 2.55
N PHE A 29 0.13 -14.18 2.94
CA PHE A 29 1.09 -13.97 4.04
C PHE A 29 0.46 -13.44 5.33
N SER A 30 -0.67 -12.73 5.27
CA SER A 30 -1.27 -12.06 6.42
C SER A 30 -1.88 -13.03 7.43
N ASN A 31 -1.50 -12.85 8.70
CA ASN A 31 -2.13 -13.48 9.86
C ASN A 31 -3.04 -12.49 10.61
N LEU A 32 -3.52 -11.44 9.93
CA LEU A 32 -4.42 -10.46 10.51
C LEU A 32 -5.88 -10.95 10.42
N PRO A 33 -6.69 -10.79 11.48
CA PRO A 33 -8.08 -11.22 11.45
C PRO A 33 -8.99 -10.27 10.66
N GLN A 34 -8.54 -9.05 10.38
CA GLN A 34 -9.29 -8.08 9.59
C GLN A 34 -9.08 -8.29 8.09
N PRO A 35 -10.13 -8.19 7.26
CA PRO A 35 -9.99 -8.15 5.80
C PRO A 35 -9.17 -6.94 5.33
N LEU A 36 -8.46 -7.10 4.21
CA LEU A 36 -7.64 -6.03 3.61
C LEU A 36 -8.43 -4.73 3.42
N MET A 37 -9.69 -4.82 2.96
CA MET A 37 -10.59 -3.67 2.74
C MET A 37 -10.69 -2.71 3.94
N VAL A 38 -10.56 -3.22 5.17
CA VAL A 38 -10.62 -2.39 6.40
C VAL A 38 -9.31 -1.63 6.63
N MET A 39 -8.23 -2.05 5.99
CA MET A 39 -6.88 -1.54 6.19
C MET A 39 -6.37 -0.68 5.04
N GLU A 40 -7.07 -0.63 3.90
CA GLU A 40 -6.57 0.00 2.68
C GLU A 40 -6.25 1.49 2.88
N ASP A 41 -7.17 2.22 3.50
CA ASP A 41 -7.00 3.63 3.81
C ASP A 41 -5.79 3.86 4.73
N ASP A 42 -5.66 3.04 5.77
CA ASP A 42 -4.54 3.13 6.72
C ASP A 42 -3.19 2.82 6.05
N ILE A 43 -3.16 1.84 5.14
CA ILE A 43 -1.97 1.47 4.37
C ILE A 43 -1.56 2.63 3.46
N LEU A 44 -2.51 3.22 2.72
CA LEU A 44 -2.27 4.36 1.84
C LEU A 44 -1.79 5.58 2.64
N LEU A 45 -2.46 5.92 3.74
CA LEU A 45 -2.07 7.02 4.63
C LEU A 45 -0.68 6.80 5.24
N HIS A 46 -0.36 5.57 5.65
CA HIS A 46 0.96 5.22 6.18
C HIS A 46 2.07 5.42 5.13
N MET A 47 1.85 4.96 3.90
CA MET A 47 2.81 5.14 2.80
C MET A 47 2.99 6.62 2.44
N ALA A 48 1.89 7.35 2.25
CA ALA A 48 1.91 8.76 1.87
C ALA A 48 2.59 9.64 2.95
N SER A 49 2.22 9.46 4.23
CA SER A 49 2.80 10.24 5.33
C SER A 49 4.31 10.04 5.52
N ARG A 50 4.84 8.90 5.05
CA ARG A 50 6.26 8.56 5.12
C ARG A 50 7.00 8.77 3.80
N GLN A 51 6.30 9.20 2.75
CA GLN A 51 6.81 9.23 1.39
C GLN A 51 7.43 7.88 0.98
N ALA A 52 6.84 6.79 1.47
CA ALA A 52 7.29 5.43 1.23
C ALA A 52 6.45 4.80 0.13
N THR A 53 7.09 3.95 -0.67
CA THR A 53 6.44 3.21 -1.75
C THR A 53 6.26 1.74 -1.39
N TYR A 54 6.25 1.43 -0.10
CA TYR A 54 6.05 0.06 0.38
C TYR A 54 5.28 0.03 1.70
N PHE A 55 4.57 -1.08 1.90
CA PHE A 55 3.93 -1.46 3.16
C PHE A 55 4.63 -2.69 3.74
N LYS A 56 4.91 -2.67 5.05
CA LYS A 56 5.52 -3.80 5.75
C LYS A 56 4.48 -4.57 6.56
N LEU A 57 4.28 -5.84 6.22
CA LEU A 57 3.68 -6.83 7.10
C LEU A 57 4.79 -7.43 7.97
N SER A 58 4.76 -7.14 9.27
CA SER A 58 5.80 -7.63 10.19
C SER A 58 5.69 -9.13 10.43
N LYS A 59 6.80 -9.77 10.77
CA LYS A 59 6.89 -11.20 11.15
C LYS A 59 5.91 -11.66 12.24
N THR A 60 5.48 -10.75 13.10
CA THR A 60 4.48 -11.03 14.16
C THR A 60 3.05 -11.08 13.62
N LYS A 61 2.83 -10.51 12.44
CA LYS A 61 1.55 -10.36 11.74
C LYS A 61 1.50 -11.22 10.46
N SER A 62 2.57 -11.95 10.14
CA SER A 62 2.66 -12.88 9.01
C SER A 62 2.42 -14.33 9.46
N LEU A 63 1.89 -15.18 8.58
CA LEU A 63 1.68 -16.61 8.84
C LEU A 63 2.99 -17.41 8.95
N ASP A 64 3.99 -17.07 8.14
CA ASP A 64 5.27 -17.79 8.04
C ASP A 64 6.37 -17.27 8.99
N LYS A 65 6.02 -16.25 9.80
CA LYS A 65 6.91 -15.54 10.74
C LYS A 65 8.07 -14.79 10.07
N LYS A 66 7.86 -14.28 8.85
CA LYS A 66 8.82 -13.42 8.14
C LYS A 66 8.29 -12.00 7.93
N ASP A 67 9.21 -11.07 7.74
CA ASP A 67 8.82 -9.73 7.31
C ASP A 67 8.51 -9.76 5.81
N HIS A 68 7.37 -9.21 5.39
CA HIS A 68 7.01 -9.06 3.99
C HIS A 68 6.85 -7.58 3.64
N TYR A 69 7.47 -7.18 2.55
CA TYR A 69 7.44 -5.83 2.00
C TYR A 69 6.64 -5.86 0.70
N PHE A 70 5.49 -5.18 0.71
CA PHE A 70 4.61 -5.02 -0.44
C PHE A 70 4.97 -3.72 -1.13
N HIS A 71 5.42 -3.78 -2.38
CA HIS A 71 5.98 -2.63 -3.10
C HIS A 71 4.98 -2.04 -4.09
N PHE A 72 5.06 -0.72 -4.26
CA PHE A 72 4.17 0.04 -5.11
C PHE A 72 4.96 1.06 -5.94
N THR A 73 4.43 1.41 -7.11
CA THR A 73 4.78 2.66 -7.80
C THR A 73 3.61 3.62 -7.72
N ILE A 74 3.87 4.93 -7.80
CA ILE A 74 2.84 5.96 -7.70
C ILE A 74 2.69 6.66 -9.05
N SER A 75 1.46 6.74 -9.57
CA SER A 75 1.13 7.58 -10.72
C SER A 75 0.24 8.77 -10.32
N ARG A 76 0.36 9.85 -11.08
CA ARG A 76 -0.46 11.06 -10.97
C ARG A 76 -1.04 11.36 -12.36
N PRO A 77 -2.26 10.89 -12.66
CA PRO A 77 -2.81 10.93 -14.03
C PRO A 77 -3.04 12.36 -14.56
N ASP A 78 -3.20 13.34 -13.68
CA ASP A 78 -3.22 14.76 -14.03
C ASP A 78 -2.52 15.56 -12.93
N GLN A 79 -1.69 16.54 -13.29
CA GLN A 79 -1.04 17.44 -12.34
C GLN A 79 -2.02 18.40 -11.66
N ALA A 80 -3.15 18.70 -12.31
CA ALA A 80 -4.22 19.50 -11.72
C ALA A 80 -5.04 18.71 -10.68
N ASN A 81 -5.06 17.38 -10.81
CA ASN A 81 -5.79 16.51 -9.89
C ASN A 81 -4.86 16.04 -8.77
N ARG A 82 -5.34 16.07 -7.51
CA ARG A 82 -4.53 15.66 -6.34
C ARG A 82 -4.52 14.15 -6.13
N LEU A 83 -4.90 13.40 -7.16
CA LEU A 83 -5.05 11.96 -7.14
C LEU A 83 -3.68 11.29 -7.27
N CYS A 84 -3.33 10.49 -6.26
CA CYS A 84 -2.17 9.61 -6.26
C CYS A 84 -2.65 8.16 -6.30
N ILE A 85 -2.32 7.44 -7.37
CA ILE A 85 -2.71 6.05 -7.56
C ILE A 85 -1.51 5.15 -7.28
N TYR A 86 -1.67 4.21 -6.35
CA TYR A 86 -0.66 3.22 -5.99
C TYR A 86 -0.86 1.94 -6.81
N HIS A 87 0.15 1.58 -7.58
CA HIS A 87 0.18 0.39 -8.42
C HIS A 87 1.12 -0.64 -7.82
N TYR A 88 0.58 -1.78 -7.42
CA TYR A 88 1.37 -2.87 -6.81
C TYR A 88 2.40 -3.45 -7.78
N GLN A 89 3.58 -3.77 -7.26
CA GLN A 89 4.73 -4.30 -8.01
C GLN A 89 5.16 -5.70 -7.56
N GLY A 90 4.63 -6.19 -6.43
CA GLY A 90 5.00 -7.48 -5.86
C GLY A 90 5.46 -7.39 -4.41
N GLN A 91 5.81 -8.55 -3.87
CA GLN A 91 6.21 -8.72 -2.47
C GLN A 91 7.62 -9.31 -2.38
N THR A 92 8.41 -8.84 -1.40
CA THR A 92 9.75 -9.37 -1.07
C THR A 92 9.92 -9.60 0.44
N GLU A 93 10.83 -10.50 0.82
CA GLU A 93 11.19 -10.75 2.24
C GLU A 93 12.28 -9.78 2.75
N ASP A 94 12.93 -9.03 1.85
CA ASP A 94 13.95 -8.02 2.14
C ASP A 94 13.63 -6.72 1.40
N ILE A 95 13.86 -5.58 2.06
CA ILE A 95 13.61 -4.23 1.52
C ILE A 95 14.62 -3.81 0.45
N ASN A 96 15.78 -4.47 0.34
CA ASN A 96 16.88 -4.06 -0.55
C ASN A 96 16.95 -4.82 -1.89
N GLN A 97 15.89 -5.53 -2.28
CA GLN A 97 15.85 -6.26 -3.56
C GLN A 97 15.24 -5.43 -4.68
#